data_AF-A0AAD1TZY3-F1
#
_entry.id   AF-A0AAD1TZY3-F1
#
_cell.length_a   1.000
_cell.length_b   1.000
_cell.length_c   1.000
_cell.angle_alpha   90.00
_cell.angle_beta   90.00
_cell.angle_gamma   90.00
#
_symmetry.space_group_name_H-M   'P 1'
#
loop_
_entity.id
_entity.type
_entity.pdbx_description
1 polymer ?
#
loop_
_entity_poly.entity_id
_entity_poly.type
_entity_poly.pdbx_seq_one_letter_code
_entity_poly.pdbx_strand_id
1 'polypeptide(L)'
;VNEIQKGDWVITYSPANRTYLLGRITSDFQYHPEWVEEGMGIARQVKWNTEEIDRDRLSVATKNTLGSTLTVFQLPEYALEELLQDKKPTVDVITHNPIAMDEDEVVSDPLRDMEMLAFEGIKDRINSLDWDEMQNLVAGVLRSMGYKTQVSPAGADRGKDIIASPDGFGFENPRIIVEVKHRREQMGSQQIRSFIGGRHKDDRGLYVSTGGFTKDARYEADRSTISLTLWTLDDLVRALIENYEQVDIETKLLVPLKKTFLPA
;
A
#
# COMPACT_ATOMS: atom_id res chain seq x y z
N VAL A 1 2.16 -3.10 -28.71
CA VAL A 1 1.97 -1.63 -28.99
C VAL A 1 1.25 -1.37 -30.32
N ASN A 2 1.56 -2.11 -31.40
CA ASN A 2 0.90 -1.93 -32.71
C ASN A 2 -0.56 -2.42 -32.78
N GLU A 3 -1.02 -3.16 -31.78
CA GLU A 3 -2.38 -3.70 -31.73
C GLU A 3 -3.37 -2.81 -30.99
N ILE A 4 -2.89 -1.80 -30.26
CA ILE A 4 -3.74 -0.90 -29.49
C ILE A 4 -4.45 0.08 -30.43
N GLN A 5 -5.78 0.06 -30.43
CA GLN A 5 -6.64 0.84 -31.30
C GLN A 5 -7.44 1.90 -30.55
N LYS A 6 -7.93 2.88 -31.30
CA LYS A 6 -8.88 3.86 -30.79
C LYS A 6 -10.16 3.15 -30.36
N GLY A 7 -10.58 3.40 -29.12
CA GLY A 7 -11.74 2.74 -28.53
C GLY A 7 -11.41 1.57 -27.62
N ASP A 8 -10.15 1.14 -27.54
CA ASP A 8 -9.71 0.13 -26.59
C ASP A 8 -9.71 0.66 -25.15
N TRP A 9 -9.93 -0.26 -24.22
CA TRP A 9 -9.79 0.00 -22.79
C TRP A 9 -8.32 -0.14 -22.38
N VAL A 10 -7.87 0.79 -21.56
CA VAL A 10 -6.54 0.77 -20.93
C VAL A 10 -6.68 0.99 -19.44
N ILE A 11 -5.76 0.41 -18.69
CA ILE A 11 -5.73 0.51 -17.24
C ILE A 11 -4.30 0.84 -16.81
N THR A 12 -4.15 1.69 -15.80
CA THR A 12 -2.85 1.97 -15.18
C THR A 12 -2.98 1.99 -13.66
N TYR A 13 -1.93 1.59 -12.96
CA TYR A 13 -1.90 1.57 -11.50
C TYR A 13 -1.41 2.90 -10.94
N SER A 14 -2.05 3.37 -9.87
CA SER A 14 -1.62 4.50 -9.05
C SER A 14 -1.11 3.98 -7.70
N PRO A 15 0.22 3.85 -7.50
CA PRO A 15 0.78 3.33 -6.25
C PRO A 15 0.40 4.18 -5.04
N ALA A 16 0.32 5.50 -5.20
CA ALA A 16 0.02 6.45 -4.12
C ALA A 16 -1.37 6.25 -3.52
N ASN A 17 -2.35 5.87 -4.36
CA ASN A 17 -3.73 5.67 -3.95
C ASN A 17 -4.08 4.19 -3.80
N ARG A 18 -3.19 3.27 -4.22
CA ARG A 18 -3.47 1.83 -4.39
C ARG A 18 -4.72 1.58 -5.25
N THR A 19 -4.94 2.40 -6.25
CA THR A 19 -6.08 2.31 -7.16
C THR A 19 -5.64 2.09 -8.60
N TYR A 20 -6.57 1.58 -9.41
CA TYR A 20 -6.41 1.51 -10.86
C TYR A 20 -7.27 2.57 -11.54
N LEU A 21 -6.67 3.26 -12.50
CA LEU A 21 -7.34 4.18 -13.40
C LEU A 21 -7.71 3.42 -14.66
N LEU A 22 -9.01 3.31 -14.94
CA LEU A 22 -9.54 2.72 -16.16
C LEU A 22 -9.90 3.84 -17.13
N GLY A 23 -9.52 3.71 -18.39
CA GLY A 23 -9.78 4.72 -19.41
C GLY A 23 -9.93 4.13 -20.80
N ARG A 24 -10.40 4.97 -21.72
CA ARG A 24 -10.59 4.59 -23.12
C ARG A 24 -9.72 5.42 -24.03
N ILE A 25 -9.05 4.78 -24.98
CA ILE A 25 -8.18 5.49 -25.94
C ILE A 25 -9.05 6.29 -26.91
N THR A 26 -8.76 7.58 -27.04
CA THR A 26 -9.51 8.51 -27.89
C THR A 26 -8.76 8.94 -29.15
N SER A 27 -7.45 8.71 -29.23
CA SER A 27 -6.63 9.07 -30.38
C SER A 27 -5.90 7.88 -30.99
N ASP A 28 -5.54 8.06 -32.26
CA ASP A 28 -4.51 7.24 -32.89
C ASP A 28 -3.13 7.53 -32.28
N PHE A 29 -2.12 6.79 -32.75
CA PHE A 29 -0.73 6.99 -32.39
C PHE A 29 -0.30 8.43 -32.65
N GLN A 30 0.31 9.07 -31.66
CA GLN A 30 0.89 10.40 -31.78
C GLN A 30 2.38 10.33 -31.43
N TYR A 31 3.20 10.93 -32.29
CA TYR A 31 4.62 11.13 -32.02
C TYR A 31 4.84 12.57 -31.58
N HIS A 32 5.40 12.74 -30.39
CA HIS A 32 5.67 14.02 -29.75
C HIS A 32 7.20 14.17 -29.60
N PRO A 33 7.90 14.77 -30.59
CA PRO A 33 9.36 14.91 -30.56
C PRO A 33 9.87 15.65 -29.32
N GLU A 34 9.05 16.52 -28.73
CA GLU A 34 9.32 17.25 -27.50
C GLU A 34 9.40 16.37 -26.24
N TRP A 35 8.82 15.16 -26.26
CA TRP A 35 8.81 14.23 -25.10
C TRP A 35 9.80 13.08 -25.26
N VAL A 36 10.58 13.08 -26.34
CA VAL A 36 11.55 12.02 -26.63
C VAL A 36 12.66 11.98 -25.58
N GLU A 37 13.12 13.13 -25.09
CA GLU A 37 14.14 13.21 -24.03
C GLU A 37 13.64 12.62 -22.70
N GLU A 38 12.32 12.59 -22.48
CA GLU A 38 11.68 11.98 -21.32
C GLU A 38 11.30 10.49 -21.55
N GLY A 39 11.67 9.92 -22.70
CA GLY A 39 11.29 8.55 -23.07
C GLY A 39 9.80 8.39 -23.43
N MET A 40 9.06 9.49 -23.55
CA MET A 40 7.61 9.54 -23.79
C MET A 40 7.25 10.06 -25.18
N GLY A 41 8.18 9.95 -26.15
CA GLY A 41 7.98 10.45 -27.52
C GLY A 41 6.84 9.77 -28.28
N ILE A 42 6.32 8.65 -27.78
CA ILE A 42 5.17 7.93 -28.33
C ILE A 42 4.03 7.99 -27.31
N ALA A 43 2.89 8.56 -27.72
CA ALA A 43 1.73 8.68 -26.84
C ALA A 43 0.40 8.44 -27.56
N ARG A 44 -0.62 8.15 -26.77
CA ARG A 44 -2.03 8.13 -27.17
C ARG A 44 -2.84 8.87 -26.13
N GLN A 45 -3.86 9.60 -26.56
CA GLN A 45 -4.78 10.26 -25.65
C GLN A 45 -5.74 9.24 -25.06
N VAL A 46 -5.90 9.31 -23.74
CA VAL A 46 -6.80 8.45 -22.98
C VAL A 46 -7.81 9.34 -22.27
N LYS A 47 -9.09 9.03 -22.44
CA LYS A 47 -10.15 9.57 -21.59
C LYS A 47 -10.31 8.64 -20.39
N TRP A 48 -9.74 9.03 -19.27
CA TRP A 48 -9.88 8.33 -18.00
C TRP A 48 -11.30 8.45 -17.46
N ASN A 49 -11.79 7.37 -16.85
CA ASN A 49 -13.03 7.39 -16.10
C ASN A 49 -12.83 8.23 -14.82
N THR A 50 -13.92 8.81 -14.32
CA THR A 50 -13.89 9.62 -13.09
C THR A 50 -13.70 8.76 -11.84
N GLU A 51 -14.18 7.51 -11.88
CA GLU A 51 -14.10 6.58 -10.75
C GLU A 51 -12.84 5.72 -10.87
N GLU A 52 -12.04 5.72 -9.80
CA GLU A 52 -10.89 4.84 -9.65
C GLU A 52 -11.30 3.50 -9.03
N ILE A 53 -10.69 2.41 -9.50
CA ILE A 53 -10.97 1.06 -9.01
C ILE A 53 -10.01 0.75 -7.85
N ASP A 54 -10.57 0.50 -6.67
CA ASP A 54 -9.81 0.09 -5.49
C ASP A 54 -9.20 -1.30 -5.68
N ARG A 55 -7.86 -1.39 -5.68
CA ARG A 55 -7.14 -2.68 -5.84
C ARG A 55 -7.58 -3.69 -4.79
N ASP A 56 -7.88 -3.25 -3.57
CA ASP A 56 -8.22 -4.12 -2.45
C ASP A 56 -9.63 -4.74 -2.57
N ARG A 57 -10.40 -4.37 -3.60
CA ARG A 57 -11.67 -5.02 -3.95
C ARG A 57 -11.50 -6.17 -4.94
N LEU A 58 -10.38 -6.18 -5.68
CA LEU A 58 -10.13 -7.15 -6.75
C LEU A 58 -9.74 -8.51 -6.19
N SER A 59 -10.13 -9.55 -6.91
CA SER A 59 -9.72 -10.93 -6.67
C SER A 59 -8.20 -11.09 -6.74
N VAL A 60 -7.68 -12.11 -6.05
CA VAL A 60 -6.24 -12.45 -6.10
C VAL A 60 -5.80 -12.76 -7.54
N ALA A 61 -6.65 -13.42 -8.33
CA ALA A 61 -6.35 -13.76 -9.73
C ALA A 61 -6.15 -12.49 -10.59
N THR A 62 -7.06 -11.52 -10.47
CA THR A 62 -6.96 -10.25 -11.18
C THR A 62 -5.79 -9.40 -10.68
N LYS A 63 -5.55 -9.37 -9.36
CA LYS A 63 -4.39 -8.70 -8.76
C LYS A 63 -3.06 -9.24 -9.29
N ASN A 64 -2.94 -10.56 -9.45
CA ASN A 64 -1.72 -11.21 -9.97
C ASN A 64 -1.50 -10.86 -11.43
N THR A 65 -2.57 -10.83 -12.23
CA THR A 65 -2.46 -10.49 -13.65
C THR A 65 -2.13 -9.02 -13.86
N LEU A 66 -2.73 -8.13 -13.07
CA LEU A 66 -2.41 -6.69 -13.10
C LEU A 66 -1.01 -6.37 -12.57
N GLY A 67 -0.38 -7.30 -11.86
CA GLY A 67 1.02 -7.25 -11.43
C GLY A 67 2.00 -7.82 -12.47
N SER A 68 1.71 -7.69 -13.76
CA SER A 68 2.66 -8.11 -14.79
C SER A 68 3.94 -7.26 -14.73
N THR A 69 5.09 -7.88 -15.01
CA THR A 69 6.38 -7.19 -15.20
C THR A 69 6.49 -6.53 -16.57
N LEU A 70 5.57 -6.82 -17.50
CA LEU A 70 5.54 -6.19 -18.82
C LEU A 70 4.96 -4.79 -18.74
N THR A 71 5.62 -3.82 -19.37
CA THR A 71 5.15 -2.41 -19.44
C THR A 71 3.78 -2.28 -20.12
N VAL A 72 3.51 -3.12 -21.13
CA VAL A 72 2.25 -3.18 -21.86
C VAL A 72 1.89 -4.64 -22.11
N PHE A 73 0.72 -5.06 -21.65
CA PHE A 73 0.25 -6.43 -21.80
C PHE A 73 -1.28 -6.46 -21.93
N GLN A 74 -1.80 -7.53 -22.50
CA GLN A 74 -3.23 -7.75 -22.63
C GLN A 74 -3.77 -8.43 -21.37
N LEU A 75 -4.90 -7.94 -20.87
CA LEU A 75 -5.63 -8.60 -19.80
C LEU A 75 -6.50 -9.73 -20.34
N PRO A 76 -6.55 -10.88 -19.64
CA PRO A 76 -7.50 -11.94 -19.93
C PRO A 76 -8.93 -11.47 -19.65
N GLU A 77 -9.89 -12.10 -20.33
CA GLU A 77 -11.29 -11.69 -20.34
C GLU A 77 -11.92 -11.66 -18.93
N TYR A 78 -11.58 -12.63 -18.06
CA TYR A 78 -12.08 -12.66 -16.68
C TYR A 78 -11.68 -11.43 -15.86
N ALA A 79 -10.46 -10.91 -16.06
CA ALA A 79 -9.98 -9.74 -15.35
C ALA A 79 -10.69 -8.48 -15.86
N LEU A 80 -10.93 -8.42 -17.17
CA LEU A 80 -11.70 -7.34 -17.79
C LEU A 80 -13.15 -7.30 -17.27
N GLU A 81 -13.80 -8.46 -17.16
CA GLU A 81 -15.16 -8.56 -16.62
C GLU A 81 -15.23 -8.06 -15.17
N GLU A 82 -14.29 -8.46 -14.31
CA GLU A 82 -14.22 -8.00 -12.92
C GLU A 82 -14.01 -6.48 -12.84
N LEU A 83 -13.14 -5.93 -13.69
CA LEU A 83 -12.84 -4.49 -13.74
C LEU A 83 -14.01 -3.65 -14.28
N LEU A 84 -14.83 -4.20 -15.18
CA LEU A 84 -15.95 -3.49 -15.80
C LEU A 84 -17.26 -3.61 -15.02
N GLN A 85 -17.46 -4.67 -14.22
CA GLN A 85 -18.77 -4.98 -13.62
C GLN A 85 -18.97 -4.55 -12.16
N ASP A 86 -17.94 -4.08 -11.44
CA ASP A 86 -18.02 -3.73 -10.00
C ASP A 86 -18.73 -4.81 -9.15
N LYS A 87 -18.66 -6.07 -9.58
CA LYS A 87 -19.28 -7.23 -8.93
C LYS A 87 -18.25 -8.34 -8.77
N LYS A 88 -18.04 -8.75 -7.52
CA LYS A 88 -17.25 -9.91 -7.11
C LYS A 88 -17.66 -11.15 -7.93
N PRO A 89 -16.76 -11.78 -8.69
CA PRO A 89 -16.94 -13.16 -9.08
C PRO A 89 -16.55 -14.03 -7.88
N THR A 90 -17.55 -14.61 -7.22
CA THR A 90 -17.35 -15.81 -6.39
C THR A 90 -17.19 -17.00 -7.32
N VAL A 91 -15.98 -17.35 -7.77
CA VAL A 91 -15.61 -18.76 -8.02
C VAL A 91 -14.08 -18.90 -7.97
N ASP A 92 -13.61 -19.82 -7.13
CA ASP A 92 -12.28 -20.44 -7.23
C ASP A 92 -12.17 -21.21 -8.55
N VAL A 93 -11.46 -20.69 -9.56
CA VAL A 93 -11.09 -21.47 -10.75
C VAL A 93 -9.62 -21.23 -11.11
N ILE A 94 -8.81 -22.21 -10.68
CA ILE A 94 -7.71 -22.88 -11.38
C ILE A 94 -6.85 -22.02 -12.33
N THR A 95 -5.58 -21.89 -11.95
CA THR A 95 -4.40 -21.57 -12.76
C THR A 95 -4.58 -21.79 -14.27
N HIS A 96 -4.77 -20.69 -15.01
CA HIS A 96 -4.32 -20.63 -16.40
C HIS A 96 -3.00 -19.86 -16.42
N ASN A 97 -1.92 -20.60 -16.68
CA ASN A 97 -0.65 -20.00 -17.08
C ASN A 97 -0.91 -19.16 -18.34
N PRO A 98 -0.48 -17.89 -18.40
CA PRO A 98 -0.41 -17.20 -19.66
C PRO A 98 0.59 -17.97 -20.54
N ILE A 99 0.11 -18.35 -21.71
CA ILE A 99 0.89 -18.93 -22.80
C ILE A 99 2.06 -17.99 -23.08
N ALA A 100 3.26 -18.56 -23.18
CA ALA A 100 4.45 -17.88 -23.66
C ALA A 100 4.16 -17.27 -25.03
N MET A 101 4.20 -15.94 -25.10
CA MET A 101 4.19 -15.18 -26.35
C MET A 101 5.45 -14.33 -26.38
N ASP A 102 6.09 -14.34 -27.55
CA ASP A 102 7.47 -13.95 -27.84
C ASP A 102 8.05 -12.79 -27.00
N GLU A 103 9.24 -13.05 -26.47
CA GLU A 103 10.12 -12.09 -25.81
C GLU A 103 10.68 -11.11 -26.85
N ASP A 104 9.93 -10.05 -27.16
CA ASP A 104 10.55 -8.83 -27.68
C ASP A 104 10.99 -7.98 -26.48
N GLU A 105 12.31 -7.78 -26.37
CA GLU A 105 13.02 -6.99 -25.35
C GLU A 105 12.38 -5.60 -25.14
N VAL A 106 11.49 -5.51 -24.15
CA VAL A 106 11.24 -4.26 -23.44
C VAL A 106 12.28 -4.22 -22.32
N VAL A 107 13.13 -3.20 -22.33
CA VAL A 107 14.07 -2.89 -21.24
C VAL A 107 13.27 -2.41 -20.03
N SER A 108 12.51 -3.30 -19.39
CA SER A 108 12.14 -3.16 -17.99
C SER A 108 13.29 -3.72 -17.16
N ASP A 109 13.62 -3.06 -16.05
CA ASP A 109 14.59 -3.60 -15.10
C ASP A 109 13.87 -4.72 -14.35
N PRO A 110 14.12 -6.01 -14.66
CA PRO A 110 13.33 -7.11 -14.12
C PRO A 110 13.43 -7.18 -12.59
N LEU A 111 14.51 -6.60 -12.04
CA LEU A 111 14.73 -6.49 -10.61
C LEU A 111 13.78 -5.47 -9.97
N ARG A 112 13.59 -4.30 -10.59
CA ARG A 112 12.64 -3.27 -10.09
C ARG A 112 11.21 -3.78 -10.12
N ASP A 113 10.84 -4.49 -11.18
CA ASP A 113 9.49 -5.05 -11.29
C ASP A 113 9.26 -6.11 -10.19
N MET A 114 10.28 -6.93 -9.90
CA MET A 114 10.24 -7.90 -8.79
C MET A 114 10.12 -7.22 -7.43
N GLU A 115 10.88 -6.15 -7.18
CA GLU A 115 10.80 -5.38 -5.92
C GLU A 115 9.42 -4.77 -5.72
N MET A 116 8.85 -4.16 -6.77
CA MET A 116 7.50 -3.58 -6.72
C MET A 116 6.44 -4.65 -6.43
N LEU A 117 6.53 -5.81 -7.08
CA LEU A 117 5.61 -6.91 -6.86
C LEU A 117 5.72 -7.48 -5.44
N ALA A 118 6.94 -7.66 -4.95
CA ALA A 118 7.18 -8.09 -3.58
C ALA A 118 6.59 -7.08 -2.58
N PHE A 119 6.84 -5.79 -2.77
CA PHE A 119 6.34 -4.72 -1.90
C PHE A 119 4.80 -4.70 -1.86
N GLU A 120 4.14 -4.81 -3.02
CA GLU A 120 2.67 -4.89 -3.10
C GLU A 120 2.12 -6.18 -2.47
N GLY A 121 2.79 -7.32 -2.65
CA GLY A 121 2.41 -8.56 -2.00
C GLY A 121 2.47 -8.47 -0.47
N ILE A 122 3.47 -7.77 0.08
CA ILE A 122 3.59 -7.53 1.52
C ILE A 122 2.44 -6.63 2.01
N LYS A 123 2.10 -5.57 1.25
CA LYS A 123 0.94 -4.73 1.57
C LYS A 123 -0.36 -5.53 1.58
N ASP A 124 -0.60 -6.36 0.57
CA ASP A 124 -1.78 -7.21 0.49
C ASP A 124 -1.87 -8.16 1.70
N ARG A 125 -0.74 -8.75 2.13
CA ARG A 125 -0.68 -9.58 3.35
C ARG A 125 -1.00 -8.78 4.61
N ILE A 126 -0.36 -7.64 4.82
CA ILE A 126 -0.60 -6.79 5.99
C ILE A 126 -2.05 -6.29 6.03
N ASN A 127 -2.61 -5.92 4.89
CA ASN A 127 -3.99 -5.42 4.79
C ASN A 127 -5.04 -6.52 4.98
N SER A 128 -4.64 -7.79 4.95
CA SER A 128 -5.51 -8.94 5.23
C SER A 128 -5.59 -9.33 6.70
N LEU A 129 -4.78 -8.72 7.56
CA LEU A 129 -4.75 -8.97 9.00
C LEU A 129 -6.02 -8.46 9.68
N ASP A 130 -6.44 -9.11 10.76
CA ASP A 130 -7.49 -8.58 11.62
C ASP A 130 -6.99 -7.33 12.39
N TRP A 131 -7.92 -6.58 12.98
CA TRP A 131 -7.61 -5.30 13.61
C TRP A 131 -6.65 -5.43 14.81
N ASP A 132 -6.73 -6.52 15.56
CA ASP A 132 -5.87 -6.85 16.70
C ASP A 132 -4.50 -7.38 16.23
N GLU A 133 -4.48 -8.19 15.18
CA GLU A 133 -3.25 -8.60 14.50
C GLU A 133 -2.46 -7.40 13.97
N MET A 134 -3.13 -6.40 13.38
CA MET A 134 -2.51 -5.15 12.94
C MET A 134 -1.89 -4.38 14.11
N GLN A 135 -2.55 -4.31 15.26
CA GLN A 135 -1.98 -3.68 16.46
C GLN A 135 -0.73 -4.42 16.93
N ASN A 136 -0.77 -5.76 16.93
CA ASN A 136 0.37 -6.58 17.30
C ASN A 136 1.54 -6.45 16.30
N LEU A 137 1.26 -6.32 15.00
CA LEU A 137 2.26 -6.05 13.98
C LEU A 137 2.96 -4.71 14.23
N VAL A 138 2.20 -3.63 14.44
CA VAL A 138 2.77 -2.30 14.74
C VAL A 138 3.60 -2.34 16.03
N ALA A 139 3.11 -3.03 17.06
CA ALA A 139 3.86 -3.22 18.30
C ALA A 139 5.17 -3.99 18.05
N GLY A 140 5.13 -5.06 17.25
CA GLY A 140 6.29 -5.84 16.85
C GLY A 140 7.35 -5.02 16.11
N VAL A 141 6.93 -4.16 15.19
CA VAL A 141 7.83 -3.23 14.47
C VAL A 141 8.47 -2.21 15.43
N LEU A 142 7.73 -1.70 16.41
CA LEU A 142 8.32 -0.82 17.42
C LEU A 142 9.29 -1.57 18.34
N ARG A 143 9.01 -2.84 18.65
CA ARG A 143 9.93 -3.70 19.42
C ARG A 143 11.24 -3.95 18.69
N SER A 144 11.20 -4.18 17.39
CA SER A 144 12.41 -4.37 16.59
C SER A 144 13.26 -3.10 16.48
N MET A 145 12.66 -1.91 16.66
CA MET A 145 13.35 -0.63 16.80
C MET A 145 13.93 -0.38 18.22
N GLY A 146 13.80 -1.33 19.14
CA GLY A 146 14.36 -1.25 20.49
C GLY A 146 13.41 -0.69 21.56
N TYR A 147 12.14 -0.43 21.23
CA TYR A 147 11.15 -0.04 22.22
C TYR A 147 10.55 -1.25 22.93
N LYS A 148 10.07 -1.06 24.15
CA LYS A 148 9.17 -2.00 24.80
C LYS A 148 7.74 -1.50 24.64
N THR A 149 6.86 -2.39 24.19
CA THR A 149 5.48 -2.06 23.84
C THR A 149 4.49 -2.71 24.80
N GLN A 150 3.44 -1.99 25.15
CA GLN A 150 2.26 -2.51 25.82
C GLN A 150 1.05 -2.31 24.90
N VAL A 151 0.39 -3.38 24.49
CA VAL A 151 -0.86 -3.33 23.71
C VAL A 151 -2.03 -3.26 24.69
N SER A 152 -2.94 -2.33 24.48
CA SER A 152 -4.12 -2.18 25.34
C SER A 152 -5.14 -3.31 25.09
N PRO A 153 -5.84 -3.81 26.11
CA PRO A 153 -6.85 -4.86 25.94
C PRO A 153 -8.04 -4.40 25.09
N ALA A 154 -8.68 -5.32 24.36
CA ALA A 154 -9.89 -5.01 23.59
C ALA A 154 -10.98 -4.35 24.48
N GLY A 155 -11.39 -3.11 24.17
CA GLY A 155 -12.41 -2.41 24.95
C GLY A 155 -12.51 -0.91 24.69
N ALA A 156 -13.18 -0.20 25.61
CA ALA A 156 -13.36 1.25 25.58
C ALA A 156 -12.05 1.97 25.96
N ASP A 157 -11.01 1.76 25.16
CA ASP A 157 -9.75 2.43 25.36
C ASP A 157 -9.82 3.88 24.92
N ARG A 158 -9.17 4.73 25.73
CA ARG A 158 -9.17 6.20 25.64
C ARG A 158 -8.38 6.71 24.43
N GLY A 159 -8.54 6.09 23.27
CA GLY A 159 -7.77 6.35 22.05
C GLY A 159 -6.28 6.08 22.26
N LYS A 160 -5.91 4.91 22.77
CA LYS A 160 -4.53 4.43 22.84
C LYS A 160 -4.52 2.92 22.63
N ASP A 161 -3.97 2.48 21.52
CA ASP A 161 -3.88 1.05 21.20
C ASP A 161 -2.56 0.46 21.70
N ILE A 162 -1.47 1.23 21.61
CA ILE A 162 -0.14 0.79 22.04
C ILE A 162 0.55 1.92 22.79
N ILE A 163 1.30 1.57 23.84
CA ILE A 163 2.27 2.46 24.48
C ILE A 163 3.64 1.86 24.24
N ALA A 164 4.55 2.64 23.65
CA ALA A 164 5.94 2.26 23.43
C ALA A 164 6.88 3.19 24.20
N SER A 165 7.90 2.63 24.83
CA SER A 165 8.90 3.38 25.60
C SER A 165 10.19 2.56 25.75
N PRO A 166 11.35 3.18 25.99
CA PRO A 166 12.61 2.44 26.19
C PRO A 166 12.54 1.47 27.39
N ASP A 167 11.92 1.92 28.48
CA ASP A 167 11.81 1.18 29.74
C ASP A 167 10.65 0.19 29.77
N GLY A 168 9.62 0.42 28.96
CA GLY A 168 8.39 -0.35 28.86
C GLY A 168 7.31 0.06 29.86
N PHE A 169 7.59 1.04 30.72
CA PHE A 169 6.63 1.58 31.68
C PHE A 169 6.14 2.97 31.28
N GLY A 170 6.86 3.64 30.37
CA GLY A 170 6.58 5.02 29.98
C GLY A 170 7.01 6.03 31.03
N PHE A 171 7.97 5.69 31.89
CA PHE A 171 8.59 6.66 32.80
C PHE A 171 9.74 7.39 32.10
N GLU A 172 10.42 6.71 31.19
CA GLU A 172 11.47 7.29 30.37
C GLU A 172 10.94 7.82 29.03
N ASN A 173 11.54 8.93 28.59
CA ASN A 173 11.28 9.52 27.29
C ASN A 173 12.17 8.89 26.20
N PRO A 174 11.68 8.76 24.95
CA PRO A 174 10.35 9.16 24.51
C PRO A 174 9.28 8.12 24.88
N ARG A 175 8.19 8.58 25.51
CA ARG A 175 6.97 7.81 25.65
C ARG A 175 6.08 8.02 24.44
N ILE A 176 5.95 7.00 23.61
CA ILE A 176 5.19 7.04 22.35
C ILE A 176 3.82 6.43 22.59
N ILE A 177 2.77 7.19 22.37
CA ILE A 177 1.39 6.69 22.35
C ILE A 177 1.01 6.44 20.90
N VAL A 178 0.46 5.26 20.63
CA VAL A 178 0.12 4.82 19.29
C VAL A 178 -1.38 4.60 19.18
N GLU A 179 -1.96 5.09 18.08
CA GLU A 179 -3.31 4.72 17.62
C GLU A 179 -3.18 4.01 16.28
N VAL A 180 -3.90 2.91 16.11
CA VAL A 180 -3.93 2.08 14.91
C VAL A 180 -5.36 2.08 14.36
N LYS A 181 -5.52 2.51 13.11
CA LYS A 181 -6.78 2.46 12.37
C LYS A 181 -6.63 1.55 11.16
N HIS A 182 -7.15 0.33 11.31
CA HIS A 182 -7.23 -0.62 10.22
C HIS A 182 -8.60 -0.55 9.54
N ARG A 183 -8.73 0.35 8.57
CA ARG A 183 -9.93 0.51 7.73
C ARG A 183 -9.57 1.19 6.42
N ARG A 184 -10.46 1.10 5.43
CA ARG A 184 -10.26 1.68 4.09
C ARG A 184 -10.39 3.21 4.05
N GLU A 185 -11.19 3.78 4.95
CA GLU A 185 -11.41 5.22 5.00
C GLU A 185 -10.15 5.98 5.40
N GLN A 186 -9.88 7.10 4.72
CA GLN A 186 -8.80 8.01 5.12
C GLN A 186 -9.10 8.69 6.45
N MET A 187 -8.06 8.92 7.24
CA MET A 187 -8.18 9.67 8.50
C MET A 187 -8.18 11.16 8.21
N GLY A 188 -9.17 11.86 8.77
CA GLY A 188 -9.32 13.30 8.65
C GLY A 188 -8.74 14.07 9.83
N SER A 189 -8.73 15.40 9.73
CA SER A 189 -8.20 16.28 10.77
C SER A 189 -8.89 16.12 12.13
N GLN A 190 -10.18 15.75 12.13
CA GLN A 190 -10.94 15.58 13.38
C GLN A 190 -10.44 14.39 14.20
N GLN A 191 -10.10 13.29 13.55
CA GLN A 191 -9.53 12.10 14.19
C GLN A 191 -8.15 12.43 14.76
N ILE A 192 -7.31 13.16 14.01
CA ILE A 192 -5.99 13.59 14.46
C ILE A 192 -6.08 14.53 15.67
N ARG A 193 -6.95 15.55 15.64
CA ARG A 193 -7.19 16.43 16.80
C ARG A 193 -7.66 15.67 18.03
N SER A 194 -8.58 14.73 17.84
CA SER A 194 -9.12 13.93 18.95
C SER A 194 -8.03 13.08 19.60
N PHE A 195 -7.12 12.52 18.81
CA PHE A 195 -5.96 11.79 19.31
C PHE A 195 -5.01 12.70 20.09
N ILE A 196 -4.63 13.86 19.53
CA ILE A 196 -3.73 14.83 20.17
C ILE A 196 -4.31 15.35 21.48
N GLY A 197 -5.61 15.68 21.51
CA GLY A 197 -6.27 16.29 22.66
C GLY A 197 -6.23 15.45 23.95
N GLY A 198 -5.99 14.14 23.82
CA GLY A 198 -5.88 13.22 24.95
C GLY A 198 -4.44 12.93 25.42
N ARG A 199 -3.42 13.69 24.98
CA ARG A 199 -2.00 13.41 25.26
C ARG A 199 -1.36 14.42 26.20
N HIS A 200 -0.34 13.98 26.94
CA HIS A 200 0.52 14.86 27.73
C HIS A 200 1.53 15.59 26.83
N LYS A 201 2.09 16.71 27.31
CA LYS A 201 3.03 17.54 26.53
C LYS A 201 4.33 16.81 26.18
N ASP A 202 4.76 15.90 27.04
CA ASP A 202 6.00 15.13 26.86
C ASP A 202 5.78 13.85 26.04
N ASP A 203 4.52 13.47 25.81
CA ASP A 203 4.21 12.33 24.96
C ASP A 203 4.64 12.61 23.51
N ARG A 204 4.93 11.52 22.81
CA ARG A 204 5.08 11.49 21.35
C ARG A 204 3.94 10.68 20.77
N GLY A 205 3.48 11.07 19.60
CA GLY A 205 2.37 10.41 18.93
C GLY A 205 2.86 9.61 17.73
N LEU A 206 2.33 8.41 17.58
CA LEU A 206 2.37 7.67 16.32
C LEU A 206 0.93 7.33 15.93
N TYR A 207 0.49 7.75 14.75
CA TYR A 207 -0.82 7.40 14.23
C TYR A 207 -0.65 6.53 12.99
N VAL A 208 -1.13 5.29 13.04
CA VAL A 208 -1.04 4.34 11.94
C VAL A 208 -2.41 4.19 11.28
N SER A 209 -2.49 4.37 9.96
CA SER A 209 -3.73 4.20 9.18
C SER A 209 -3.46 3.44 7.90
N THR A 210 -4.10 2.29 7.72
CA THR A 210 -3.99 1.52 6.47
C THR A 210 -4.74 2.18 5.31
N GLY A 211 -5.82 2.92 5.60
CA GLY A 211 -6.57 3.71 4.61
C GLY A 211 -5.92 5.06 4.28
N GLY A 212 -4.82 5.44 4.95
CA GLY A 212 -4.11 6.69 4.72
C GLY A 212 -4.72 7.90 5.44
N PHE A 213 -4.33 9.10 5.00
CA PHE A 213 -4.64 10.39 5.64
C PHE A 213 -5.00 11.46 4.62
N THR A 214 -5.96 12.32 4.95
CA THR A 214 -6.28 13.49 4.15
C THR A 214 -5.19 14.56 4.26
N LYS A 215 -5.15 15.51 3.30
CA LYS A 215 -4.21 16.65 3.37
C LYS A 215 -4.39 17.46 4.65
N ASP A 216 -5.63 17.70 5.06
CA ASP A 216 -5.94 18.43 6.29
C ASP A 216 -5.48 17.67 7.55
N ALA A 217 -5.53 16.34 7.53
CA ALA A 217 -5.01 15.51 8.63
C ALA A 217 -3.50 15.64 8.77
N ARG A 218 -2.76 15.67 7.65
CA ARG A 218 -1.30 15.89 7.64
C ARG A 218 -0.96 17.29 8.17
N TYR A 219 -1.66 18.32 7.67
CA TYR A 219 -1.48 19.69 8.15
C TYR A 219 -1.77 19.83 9.65
N GLU A 220 -2.78 19.13 10.16
CA GLU A 220 -3.10 19.12 11.59
C GLU A 220 -2.01 18.43 12.43
N ALA A 221 -1.40 17.35 11.92
CA ALA A 221 -0.29 16.69 12.59
C ALA A 221 0.96 17.59 12.63
N ASP A 222 1.30 18.28 11.54
CA ASP A 222 2.49 19.14 11.45
C ASP A 222 2.42 20.34 12.40
N ARG A 223 1.23 20.88 12.65
CA ARG A 223 1.00 22.01 13.57
C ARG A 223 0.77 21.60 15.02
N SER A 224 0.83 20.31 15.32
CA SER A 224 0.47 19.81 16.64
C SER A 224 1.50 20.20 17.70
N THR A 225 1.05 20.35 18.94
CA THR A 225 1.90 20.77 20.07
C THR A 225 2.81 19.66 20.58
N ILE A 226 2.43 18.40 20.33
CA ILE A 226 3.24 17.20 20.57
C ILE A 226 3.86 16.77 19.23
N SER A 227 5.03 16.15 19.23
CA SER A 227 5.55 15.58 17.98
C SER A 227 4.73 14.33 17.62
N LEU A 228 4.04 14.40 16.48
CA LEU A 228 3.17 13.36 15.92
C LEU A 228 3.71 12.89 14.58
N THR A 229 3.96 11.58 14.46
CA THR A 229 4.29 10.93 13.18
C THR A 229 3.06 10.17 12.66
N LEU A 230 2.83 10.24 11.35
CA LEU A 230 1.76 9.50 10.67
C LEU A 230 2.37 8.39 9.84
N TRP A 231 1.92 7.15 10.03
CA TRP A 231 2.29 6.00 9.20
C TRP A 231 1.11 5.54 8.37
N THR A 232 1.30 5.55 7.06
CA THR A 232 0.46 4.85 6.09
C THR A 232 0.82 3.36 6.05
N LEU A 233 0.07 2.58 5.27
CA LEU A 233 0.42 1.18 4.99
C LEU A 233 1.84 1.07 4.39
N ASP A 234 2.19 1.96 3.47
CA ASP A 234 3.52 2.01 2.85
C ASP A 234 4.63 2.27 3.87
N ASP A 235 4.41 3.20 4.80
CA ASP A 235 5.39 3.51 5.86
C ASP A 235 5.58 2.31 6.80
N LEU A 236 4.49 1.64 7.16
CA LEU A 236 4.54 0.42 7.99
C LEU A 236 5.30 -0.70 7.29
N VAL A 237 5.07 -0.92 5.99
CA VAL A 237 5.78 -1.94 5.20
C VAL A 237 7.28 -1.63 5.15
N ARG A 238 7.66 -0.38 4.90
CA ARG A 238 9.08 0.04 4.91
C ARG A 238 9.72 -0.20 6.26
N ALA A 239 9.07 0.25 7.34
CA ALA A 239 9.54 0.06 8.70
C ALA A 239 9.69 -1.44 9.06
N LEU A 240 8.76 -2.28 8.63
CA LEU A 240 8.82 -3.73 8.80
C LEU A 240 10.02 -4.33 8.06
N ILE A 241 10.21 -3.99 6.77
CA ILE A 241 11.31 -4.53 5.95
C ILE A 241 12.67 -4.13 6.54
N GLU A 242 12.85 -2.86 6.90
CA GLU A 242 14.09 -2.32 7.47
C GLU A 242 14.49 -3.03 8.76
N ASN A 243 13.51 -3.45 9.57
CA ASN A 243 13.74 -4.04 10.88
C ASN A 243 13.39 -5.54 10.94
N TYR A 244 13.17 -6.19 9.78
CA TYR A 244 12.60 -7.54 9.73
C TYR A 244 13.48 -8.60 10.41
N GLU A 245 14.80 -8.40 10.40
CA GLU A 245 15.72 -9.33 11.05
C GLU A 245 15.54 -9.33 12.57
N GLN A 246 15.20 -8.18 13.15
CA GLN A 246 15.06 -7.95 14.60
C GLN A 246 13.63 -8.13 15.13
N VAL A 247 12.63 -8.33 14.27
CA VAL A 247 11.27 -8.59 14.75
C VAL A 247 11.19 -9.95 15.46
N ASP A 248 10.34 -10.02 16.48
CA ASP A 248 10.08 -11.25 17.23
C ASP A 248 9.34 -12.30 16.40
N ILE A 249 9.27 -13.52 16.93
CA ILE A 249 8.68 -14.67 16.24
C ILE A 249 7.19 -14.45 15.98
N GLU A 250 6.46 -13.87 16.92
CA GLU A 250 5.02 -13.61 16.80
C GLU A 250 4.75 -12.67 15.60
N THR A 251 5.56 -11.61 15.47
CA THR A 251 5.47 -10.66 14.35
C THR A 251 5.84 -11.31 13.02
N LYS A 252 6.86 -12.19 13.00
CA LYS A 252 7.23 -12.97 11.79
C LYS A 252 6.12 -13.94 11.37
N LEU A 253 5.33 -14.45 12.31
CA LEU A 253 4.19 -15.33 12.00
C LEU A 253 3.03 -14.56 11.36
N LEU A 254 2.80 -13.30 11.76
CA LEU A 254 1.80 -12.44 11.12
C LEU A 254 2.18 -12.18 9.65
N VAL A 255 3.43 -11.76 9.43
CA VAL A 255 3.96 -11.41 8.09
C VAL A 255 5.26 -12.20 7.82
N PRO A 256 5.15 -13.43 7.29
CA PRO A 256 6.31 -14.25 6.98
C PRO A 256 6.96 -13.78 5.67
N LEU A 257 8.20 -13.29 5.76
CA LEU A 257 9.00 -12.81 4.64
C LEU A 257 10.26 -13.65 4.49
N LYS A 258 10.70 -13.81 3.25
CA LYS A 258 11.95 -14.49 2.90
C LYS A 258 12.86 -13.52 2.17
N LYS A 259 14.08 -13.37 2.67
CA LYS A 259 15.11 -12.55 2.02
C LYS A 259 15.81 -13.36 0.93
N THR A 260 15.92 -12.77 -0.26
CA THR A 260 16.66 -13.31 -1.39
C THR A 260 17.75 -12.32 -1.76
N PHE A 261 18.93 -12.83 -2.15
CA PHE A 261 20.05 -12.02 -2.61
C PHE A 261 20.25 -12.25 -4.11
N LEU A 262 20.38 -11.17 -4.87
CA LEU A 262 20.59 -11.19 -6.32
C LEU A 262 21.92 -10.49 -6.64
N PRO A 263 22.69 -10.97 -7.64
CA PRO A 263 23.90 -10.29 -8.09
C PRO A 263 23.56 -8.90 -8.67
N ALA A 264 24.41 -7.92 -8.37
CA ALA A 264 24.28 -6.53 -8.83
C ALA A 264 24.79 -6.34 -10.27
#